data_AF-A0A7C3YZM9-F1
#
_entry.id   AF-A0A7C3YZM9-F1
#
_cell.length_a   1.000
_cell.length_b   1.000
_cell.length_c   1.000
_cell.angle_alpha   90.00
_cell.angle_beta   90.00
_cell.angle_gamma   90.00
#
_symmetry.space_group_name_H-M   'P 1'
#
loop_
_entity.id
_entity.type
_entity.pdbx_description
1 polymer ?
#
loop_
_entity_poly.entity_id
_entity_poly.type
_entity_poly.pdbx_seq_one_letter_code
_entity_poly.pdbx_strand_id
1 'polypeptide(L)'
;MEEAIISLSRLALERLNVLGGLAIIEDCYGTLKIESVSAEALLEREIQLFELSKAVSPRLPLQRCDLLIVLEMGKEISGTGLDPNVIGRFRIDGQKEPDMPRIERVVVLRPSPHFDGNANGIGLADFTTKQVVEAIDWQKTLTNVLSTGYLRRAFCPPFLPTEKEAVEFALASLEKEPCEVSAVIVKNTTQLDTFWLSETAFLAAEGVRRVGPFEALRFDPSGRLVIRE
;
A
#
# COMPACT_ATOMS: atom_id res chain seq x y z
N MET A 1 7.38 -18.20 8.51
CA MET A 1 8.15 -17.61 7.38
C MET A 1 9.49 -17.09 7.88
N GLU A 2 9.51 -16.32 8.98
CA GLU A 2 10.73 -15.76 9.57
C GLU A 2 11.79 -16.82 9.97
N GLU A 3 11.39 -17.88 10.69
CA GLU A 3 12.33 -18.95 11.08
C GLU A 3 12.94 -19.71 9.89
N ALA A 4 12.16 -19.95 8.84
CA ALA A 4 12.64 -20.65 7.64
C ALA A 4 13.70 -19.82 6.91
N ILE A 5 13.50 -18.50 6.81
CA ILE A 5 14.46 -17.58 6.19
C ILE A 5 15.75 -17.53 7.00
N ILE A 6 15.67 -17.42 8.33
CA ILE A 6 16.87 -17.42 9.20
C ILE A 6 17.62 -18.75 9.07
N SER A 7 16.89 -19.87 9.06
CA SER A 7 17.48 -21.21 8.92
C SER A 7 18.20 -21.39 7.58
N LEU A 8 17.56 -20.98 6.48
CA LEU A 8 18.14 -21.03 5.14
C LEU A 8 19.35 -20.10 5.03
N SER A 9 19.28 -18.91 5.61
CA SER A 9 20.36 -17.91 5.59
C SER A 9 21.59 -18.42 6.35
N ARG A 10 21.40 -19.07 7.51
CA ARG A 10 22.49 -19.74 8.25
C ARG A 10 23.16 -20.81 7.40
N LEU A 11 22.37 -21.71 6.79
CA LEU A 11 22.91 -22.77 5.94
C LEU A 11 23.66 -22.18 4.73
N ALA A 12 23.16 -21.10 4.13
CA ALA A 12 23.83 -20.42 3.03
C ALA A 12 25.18 -19.82 3.45
N LEU A 13 25.25 -19.17 4.62
CA LEU A 13 26.49 -18.62 5.18
C LEU A 13 27.51 -19.71 5.53
N GLU A 14 27.06 -20.89 5.95
CA GLU A 14 27.95 -22.03 6.24
C GLU A 14 28.49 -22.73 4.99
N ARG A 15 27.69 -22.78 3.91
CA ARG A 15 27.98 -23.61 2.72
C ARG A 15 28.55 -22.83 1.54
N LEU A 16 28.34 -21.52 1.50
CA LEU A 16 28.77 -20.65 0.40
C LEU A 16 29.87 -19.70 0.87
N ASN A 17 30.72 -19.28 -0.06
CA ASN A 17 31.75 -18.28 0.21
C ASN A 17 31.15 -16.87 0.20
N VAL A 18 30.30 -16.56 1.18
CA VAL A 18 29.72 -15.23 1.36
C VAL A 18 30.75 -14.33 2.01
N LEU A 19 31.12 -13.24 1.34
CA LEU A 19 32.10 -12.27 1.86
C LEU A 19 31.46 -11.22 2.78
N GLY A 20 30.15 -11.02 2.64
CA GLY A 20 29.38 -9.99 3.34
C GLY A 20 28.17 -9.56 2.51
N GLY A 21 27.50 -8.49 2.94
CA GLY A 21 26.33 -7.91 2.30
C GLY A 21 26.40 -6.38 2.25
N LEU A 22 25.64 -5.79 1.34
CA LEU A 22 25.40 -4.35 1.28
C LEU A 22 23.92 -4.11 1.59
N ALA A 23 23.64 -3.57 2.76
CA ALA A 23 22.30 -3.18 3.15
C ALA A 23 21.97 -1.79 2.64
N ILE A 24 20.78 -1.65 2.06
CA ILE A 24 20.22 -0.39 1.58
C ILE A 24 18.86 -0.23 2.26
N ILE A 25 18.72 0.83 3.06
CA ILE A 25 17.47 1.18 3.74
C ILE A 25 16.92 2.43 3.09
N GLU A 26 15.64 2.39 2.76
CA GLU A 26 14.92 3.47 2.09
C GLU A 26 13.78 3.98 2.97
N ASP A 27 13.45 5.26 2.83
CA ASP A 27 12.25 5.91 3.37
C ASP A 27 11.46 6.58 2.22
N CYS A 28 10.44 7.38 2.55
CA CYS A 28 9.64 8.08 1.53
C CYS A 28 10.41 9.14 0.72
N TYR A 29 11.63 9.51 1.13
CA TYR A 29 12.49 10.48 0.45
C TYR A 29 13.61 9.82 -0.37
N GLY A 30 13.78 8.50 -0.26
CA GLY A 30 14.76 7.70 -1.00
C GLY A 30 15.72 6.94 -0.09
N THR A 31 16.98 6.80 -0.49
CA THR A 31 17.97 6.05 0.30
C THR A 31 18.33 6.77 1.59
N LEU A 32 17.89 6.22 2.72
CA LEU A 32 18.19 6.71 4.06
C LEU A 32 19.58 6.26 4.52
N LYS A 33 19.95 5.00 4.23
CA LYS A 33 21.19 4.41 4.75
C LYS A 33 21.73 3.35 3.80
N ILE A 34 23.05 3.38 3.60
CA ILE A 34 23.81 2.31 2.97
C ILE A 34 24.83 1.81 3.98
N GLU A 35 24.91 0.50 4.18
CA GLU A 35 25.85 -0.11 5.13
C GLU A 35 26.44 -1.42 4.59
N SER A 36 27.76 -1.50 4.54
CA SER A 36 28.46 -2.76 4.29
C SER A 36 28.53 -3.59 5.58
N VAL A 37 28.14 -4.86 5.49
CA VAL A 37 28.09 -5.79 6.61
C VAL A 37 28.98 -6.99 6.30
N SER A 38 29.86 -7.37 7.23
CA SER A 38 30.71 -8.55 7.05
C SER A 38 29.89 -9.84 7.15
N ALA A 39 30.41 -10.95 6.61
CA ALA A 39 29.71 -12.23 6.67
C ALA A 39 29.42 -12.69 8.11
N GLU A 40 30.33 -12.42 9.04
CA GLU A 40 30.22 -12.80 10.45
C GLU A 40 29.10 -12.02 11.17
N ALA A 41 28.91 -10.75 10.81
CA ALA A 41 27.91 -9.89 11.41
C ALA A 41 26.55 -9.93 10.69
N LEU A 42 26.45 -10.61 9.54
CA LEU A 42 25.33 -10.47 8.61
C LEU A 42 23.97 -10.81 9.25
N LEU A 43 23.88 -11.90 10.00
CA LEU A 43 22.62 -12.33 10.64
C LEU A 43 22.18 -11.39 11.75
N GLU A 44 23.11 -10.97 12.61
CA GLU A 44 22.77 -10.06 13.72
C GLU A 44 22.39 -8.69 13.17
N ARG A 45 23.16 -8.21 12.19
CA ARG A 45 22.97 -6.87 11.65
C ARG A 45 21.72 -6.78 10.78
N GLU A 46 21.35 -7.85 10.06
CA GLU A 46 20.09 -7.94 9.33
C GLU A 46 18.90 -7.69 10.26
N ILE A 47 18.85 -8.31 11.45
CA ILE A 47 17.77 -8.10 12.42
C ILE A 47 17.67 -6.63 12.83
N GLN A 48 18.81 -6.00 13.14
CA GLN A 48 18.85 -4.61 13.57
C GLN A 48 18.47 -3.63 12.44
N LEU A 49 18.92 -3.91 11.21
CA LEU A 49 18.61 -3.11 10.03
C LEU A 49 17.16 -3.29 9.58
N PHE A 50 16.59 -4.47 9.75
CA PHE A 50 15.18 -4.74 9.50
C PHE A 50 14.29 -3.96 10.46
N GLU A 51 14.63 -3.88 11.75
CA GLU A 51 13.90 -3.04 12.70
C GLU A 51 14.00 -1.55 12.35
N LEU A 52 15.17 -1.07 11.89
CA LEU A 52 15.29 0.29 11.36
C LEU A 52 14.39 0.50 10.15
N SER A 53 14.39 -0.44 9.18
CA SER A 53 13.53 -0.39 7.99
C SER A 53 12.05 -0.29 8.36
N LYS A 54 11.59 -1.10 9.33
CA LYS A 54 10.22 -1.02 9.85
C LYS A 54 9.90 0.33 10.48
N ALA A 55 10.85 0.93 11.20
CA ALA A 55 10.66 2.19 11.90
C ALA A 55 10.52 3.38 10.94
N VAL A 56 11.20 3.33 9.79
CA VAL A 56 11.21 4.42 8.79
C VAL A 56 10.25 4.19 7.62
N SER A 57 9.67 2.99 7.52
CA SER A 57 8.68 2.66 6.51
C SER A 57 7.50 3.66 6.55
N PRO A 58 7.00 4.11 5.39
CA PRO A 58 5.82 4.98 5.32
C PRO A 58 4.63 4.37 6.06
N ARG A 59 3.89 5.18 6.82
CA ARG A 59 2.68 4.77 7.53
C ARG A 59 1.61 5.84 7.44
N LEU A 60 0.36 5.41 7.41
CA LEU A 60 -0.76 6.32 7.61
C LEU A 60 -0.72 6.88 9.04
N PRO A 61 -1.06 8.16 9.26
CA PRO A 61 -1.05 8.79 10.59
C PRO A 61 -2.26 8.36 11.45
N LEU A 62 -2.91 7.24 11.11
CA LEU A 62 -4.17 6.78 11.66
C LEU A 62 -4.11 5.27 11.86
N GLN A 63 -4.49 4.81 13.04
CA GLN A 63 -4.67 3.38 13.30
C GLN A 63 -5.99 2.85 12.74
N ARG A 64 -7.02 3.70 12.64
CA ARG A 64 -8.34 3.35 12.10
C ARG A 64 -8.75 4.36 11.06
N CYS A 65 -9.24 3.86 9.93
CA CYS A 65 -9.70 4.67 8.82
C CYS A 65 -10.95 4.01 8.22
N ASP A 66 -11.97 4.82 7.94
CA ASP A 66 -13.19 4.31 7.32
C ASP A 66 -13.00 4.14 5.82
N LEU A 67 -12.41 5.14 5.17
CA LEU A 67 -12.21 5.16 3.72
C LEU A 67 -10.80 5.60 3.36
N LEU A 68 -10.04 4.72 2.72
CA LEU A 68 -8.80 5.07 2.04
C LEU A 68 -9.04 5.15 0.53
N ILE A 69 -8.86 6.34 -0.04
CA ILE A 69 -8.86 6.57 -1.48
C ILE A 69 -7.41 6.65 -1.94
N VAL A 70 -7.00 5.71 -2.79
CA VAL A 70 -5.68 5.67 -3.41
C VAL A 70 -5.82 6.13 -4.85
N LEU A 71 -5.17 7.23 -5.22
CA LEU A 71 -5.32 7.79 -6.57
C LEU A 71 -4.77 6.85 -7.63
N GLU A 72 -3.61 6.25 -7.38
CA GLU A 72 -2.93 5.37 -8.35
C GLU A 72 -2.36 4.10 -7.71
N MET A 73 -2.36 3.01 -8.48
CA MET A 73 -1.69 1.77 -8.13
C MET A 73 -0.76 1.31 -9.26
N GLY A 74 0.31 0.62 -8.89
CA GLY A 74 1.26 0.08 -9.85
C GLY A 74 2.36 -0.72 -9.17
N LYS A 75 2.85 -1.75 -9.85
CA LYS A 75 3.82 -2.68 -9.26
C LYS A 75 5.17 -2.02 -8.95
N GLU A 76 5.45 -0.94 -9.66
CA GLU A 76 6.59 -0.04 -9.44
C GLU A 76 6.43 0.86 -8.21
N ILE A 77 5.20 1.10 -7.75
CA ILE A 77 4.95 1.80 -6.48
C ILE A 77 5.19 0.85 -5.31
N SER A 78 4.60 -0.34 -5.38
CA SER A 78 4.80 -1.42 -4.40
C SER A 78 4.67 -2.75 -5.14
N GLY A 79 5.40 -3.79 -4.74
CA GLY A 79 5.43 -5.07 -5.46
C GLY A 79 4.07 -5.75 -5.67
N THR A 80 3.03 -5.31 -4.94
CA THR A 80 1.62 -5.71 -5.08
C THR A 80 0.72 -4.68 -5.76
N GLY A 81 1.23 -3.51 -6.17
CA GLY A 81 0.42 -2.37 -6.62
C GLY A 81 0.00 -1.42 -5.49
N LEU A 82 -0.31 -2.00 -4.32
CA LEU A 82 -0.63 -1.34 -3.07
C LEU A 82 0.19 -1.96 -1.95
N ASP A 83 0.84 -1.16 -1.10
CA ASP A 83 1.65 -1.66 0.00
C ASP A 83 0.76 -2.31 1.09
N PRO A 84 0.86 -3.63 1.31
CA PRO A 84 0.05 -4.36 2.28
C PRO A 84 0.27 -3.90 3.73
N ASN A 85 1.45 -3.38 4.05
CA ASN A 85 1.78 -2.91 5.40
C ASN A 85 1.17 -1.53 5.67
N VAL A 86 1.10 -0.68 4.65
CA VAL A 86 0.51 0.67 4.74
C VAL A 86 -1.01 0.59 4.87
N ILE A 87 -1.65 -0.28 4.09
CA ILE A 87 -3.11 -0.48 4.16
C ILE A 87 -3.53 -1.43 5.29
N GLY A 88 -2.58 -2.10 5.94
CA GLY A 88 -2.82 -3.06 7.02
C GLY A 88 -3.59 -4.31 6.57
N ARG A 89 -3.30 -4.82 5.37
CA ARG A 89 -4.06 -5.92 4.75
C ARG A 89 -3.18 -6.77 3.85
N PHE A 90 -2.99 -8.03 4.21
CA PHE A 90 -2.16 -8.99 3.49
C PHE A 90 -2.94 -9.83 2.48
N ARG A 91 -4.15 -10.31 2.80
CA ARG A 91 -4.95 -11.26 2.02
C ARG A 91 -4.14 -12.48 1.55
N ILE A 92 -3.40 -13.10 2.46
CA ILE A 92 -2.65 -14.35 2.22
C ILE A 92 -3.33 -15.48 3.00
N ASP A 93 -3.69 -16.57 2.32
CA ASP A 93 -4.32 -17.72 2.96
C ASP A 93 -3.40 -18.36 4.01
N GLY A 94 -3.94 -18.61 5.20
CA GLY A 94 -3.19 -19.16 6.34
C GLY A 94 -2.32 -18.16 7.11
N GLN A 95 -2.26 -16.90 6.67
CA GLN A 95 -1.55 -15.83 7.38
C GLN A 95 -2.55 -14.94 8.15
N LYS A 96 -2.22 -14.63 9.41
CA LYS A 96 -3.00 -13.67 10.21
C LYS A 96 -2.83 -12.27 9.60
N GLU A 97 -3.94 -11.55 9.45
CA GLU A 97 -3.94 -10.13 9.10
C GLU A 97 -3.30 -9.28 10.21
N PRO A 98 -2.67 -8.13 9.88
CA PRO A 98 -2.24 -7.16 10.87
C PRO A 98 -3.42 -6.68 11.72
N ASP A 99 -3.18 -6.45 13.01
CA ASP A 99 -4.22 -5.88 13.88
C ASP A 99 -4.44 -4.38 13.56
N MET A 100 -3.41 -3.70 13.05
CA MET A 100 -3.42 -2.28 12.63
C MET A 100 -2.48 -2.04 11.43
N PRO A 101 -2.72 -0.99 10.62
CA PRO A 101 -3.90 -0.13 10.64
C PRO A 101 -5.15 -0.89 10.15
N ARG A 102 -6.33 -0.50 10.63
CA ARG A 102 -7.61 -1.07 10.19
C ARG A 102 -8.32 -0.10 9.27
N ILE A 103 -8.38 -0.45 8.00
CA ILE A 103 -9.07 0.33 6.97
C ILE A 103 -10.32 -0.42 6.53
N GLU A 104 -11.48 0.21 6.71
CA GLU A 104 -12.77 -0.42 6.44
C GLU A 104 -13.05 -0.56 4.94
N ARG A 105 -12.80 0.48 4.14
CA ARG A 105 -12.87 0.44 2.67
C ARG A 105 -11.61 1.02 2.04
N VAL A 106 -11.05 0.30 1.09
CA VAL A 106 -9.97 0.76 0.22
C VAL A 106 -10.50 0.92 -1.20
N VAL A 107 -10.35 2.10 -1.79
CA VAL A 107 -10.72 2.40 -3.18
C VAL A 107 -9.47 2.76 -3.96
N VAL A 108 -9.28 2.15 -5.13
CA VAL A 108 -8.23 2.57 -6.07
C VAL A 108 -8.87 3.21 -7.29
N LEU A 109 -8.35 4.37 -7.69
CA LEU A 109 -8.96 5.15 -8.76
C LEU A 109 -8.34 4.91 -10.14
N ARG A 110 -7.02 4.75 -10.23
CA ARG A 110 -6.30 4.74 -11.52
C ARG A 110 -5.13 3.76 -11.55
N PRO A 111 -4.76 3.24 -12.73
CA PRO A 111 -3.41 2.73 -12.92
C PRO A 111 -2.42 3.90 -12.88
N SER A 112 -1.22 3.68 -12.35
CA SER A 112 -0.15 4.66 -12.41
C SER A 112 0.29 4.93 -13.86
N PRO A 113 1.00 6.04 -14.13
CA PRO A 113 1.56 6.32 -15.45
C PRO A 113 2.54 5.24 -15.97
N HIS A 114 3.12 4.46 -15.07
CA HIS A 114 4.10 3.42 -15.37
C HIS A 114 3.53 2.00 -15.22
N PHE A 115 2.21 1.87 -15.14
CA PHE A 115 1.53 0.60 -14.95
C PHE A 115 1.82 -0.37 -16.11
N ASP A 116 2.36 -1.54 -15.79
CA ASP A 116 2.80 -2.54 -16.77
C ASP A 116 1.74 -3.61 -17.11
N GLY A 117 0.54 -3.47 -16.54
CA GLY A 117 -0.58 -4.39 -16.65
C GLY A 117 -0.65 -5.45 -15.55
N ASN A 118 0.36 -5.60 -14.70
CA ASN A 118 0.36 -6.59 -13.63
C ASN A 118 -0.34 -6.06 -12.37
N ALA A 119 -1.53 -6.56 -12.09
CA ALA A 119 -2.37 -6.14 -10.97
C ALA A 119 -2.45 -7.19 -9.86
N ASN A 120 -1.32 -7.81 -9.50
CA ASN A 120 -1.27 -8.90 -8.51
C ASN A 120 -1.77 -8.55 -7.10
N GLY A 121 -2.06 -7.28 -6.80
CA GLY A 121 -2.73 -6.83 -5.56
C GLY A 121 -3.96 -5.97 -5.78
N ILE A 122 -4.62 -6.03 -6.95
CA ILE A 122 -5.90 -5.35 -7.16
C ILE A 122 -6.95 -5.80 -6.14
N GLY A 123 -6.92 -7.08 -5.78
CA GLY A 123 -7.76 -7.66 -4.77
C GLY A 123 -7.36 -7.28 -3.36
N LEU A 124 -6.48 -6.31 -3.12
CA LEU A 124 -6.34 -5.66 -1.81
C LEU A 124 -7.35 -4.52 -1.64
N ALA A 125 -7.83 -3.94 -2.76
CA ALA A 125 -8.91 -2.95 -2.76
C ALA A 125 -10.27 -3.61 -2.51
N ASP A 126 -11.21 -2.82 -2.01
CA ASP A 126 -12.62 -3.19 -1.87
C ASP A 126 -13.43 -2.74 -3.07
N PHE A 127 -13.10 -1.57 -3.63
CA PHE A 127 -13.69 -1.04 -4.86
C PHE A 127 -12.62 -0.46 -5.78
N THR A 128 -12.93 -0.38 -7.07
CA THR A 128 -12.05 0.26 -8.05
C THR A 128 -12.85 0.92 -9.18
N THR A 129 -12.17 1.45 -10.18
CA THR A 129 -12.80 1.99 -11.39
C THR A 129 -12.69 1.02 -12.56
N LYS A 130 -13.60 1.17 -13.53
CA LYS A 130 -13.57 0.45 -14.80
C LYS A 130 -12.23 0.62 -15.51
N GLN A 131 -11.67 1.83 -15.48
CA GLN A 131 -10.37 2.15 -16.08
C GLN A 131 -9.23 1.28 -15.51
N VAL A 132 -9.19 1.07 -14.20
CA VAL A 132 -8.18 0.21 -13.57
C VAL A 132 -8.30 -1.22 -14.09
N VAL A 133 -9.52 -1.77 -14.10
CA VAL A 133 -9.78 -3.16 -14.52
C VAL A 133 -9.46 -3.38 -16.01
N GLU A 134 -9.81 -2.43 -16.86
CA GLU A 134 -9.52 -2.50 -18.31
C GLU A 134 -8.02 -2.38 -18.62
N ALA A 135 -7.23 -1.77 -17.74
CA ALA A 135 -5.78 -1.69 -17.89
C ALA A 135 -5.05 -2.99 -17.51
N ILE A 136 -5.72 -3.95 -16.85
CA ILE A 136 -5.09 -5.17 -16.34
C ILE A 136 -4.78 -6.15 -17.48
N ASP A 137 -3.52 -6.59 -17.54
CA ASP A 137 -3.11 -7.80 -18.26
C ASP A 137 -3.34 -9.00 -17.34
N TRP A 138 -4.47 -9.69 -17.55
CA TRP A 138 -4.86 -10.84 -16.75
C TRP A 138 -3.91 -12.02 -16.91
N GLN A 139 -3.27 -12.20 -18.06
CA GLN A 139 -2.31 -13.28 -18.25
C GLN A 139 -1.08 -13.05 -17.38
N LYS A 140 -0.52 -11.84 -17.37
CA LYS A 140 0.59 -11.47 -16.48
C LYS A 140 0.20 -11.58 -15.01
N THR A 141 -0.98 -11.08 -14.66
CA THR A 141 -1.49 -11.07 -13.28
C THR A 141 -1.68 -12.50 -12.76
N LEU A 142 -2.38 -13.36 -13.51
CA LEU A 142 -2.64 -14.75 -13.14
C LEU A 142 -1.34 -15.58 -13.05
N THR A 143 -0.40 -15.37 -13.97
CA THR A 143 0.92 -16.01 -13.91
C THR A 143 1.67 -15.64 -12.62
N ASN A 144 1.60 -14.38 -12.20
CA ASN A 144 2.26 -13.90 -10.99
C ASN A 144 1.63 -14.50 -9.72
N VAL A 145 0.30 -14.47 -9.60
CA VAL A 145 -0.36 -15.02 -8.41
C VAL A 145 -0.27 -16.54 -8.33
N LEU A 146 -0.21 -17.25 -9.46
CA LEU A 146 0.07 -18.68 -9.47
C LEU A 146 1.47 -19.00 -8.93
N SER A 147 2.46 -18.16 -9.27
CA SER A 147 3.85 -18.34 -8.82
C SER A 147 4.04 -17.98 -7.34
N THR A 148 3.34 -16.95 -6.85
CA THR A 148 3.43 -16.51 -5.44
C THR A 148 2.52 -17.29 -4.50
N GLY A 149 1.43 -17.88 -5.01
CA GLY A 149 0.40 -18.53 -4.21
C GLY A 149 -0.63 -17.58 -3.59
N TYR A 150 -0.53 -16.26 -3.82
CA TYR A 150 -1.39 -15.25 -3.20
C TYR A 150 -2.67 -14.98 -4.00
N LEU A 151 -3.48 -16.02 -4.22
CA LEU A 151 -4.62 -15.98 -5.14
C LEU A 151 -5.66 -14.89 -4.80
N ARG A 152 -5.94 -14.67 -3.51
CA ARG A 152 -6.90 -13.64 -3.08
C ARG A 152 -6.52 -12.23 -3.54
N ARG A 153 -5.24 -11.95 -3.74
CA ARG A 153 -4.76 -10.63 -4.16
C ARG A 153 -5.07 -10.32 -5.63
N ALA A 154 -5.43 -11.31 -6.44
CA ALA A 154 -5.90 -11.10 -7.82
C ALA A 154 -7.43 -11.08 -7.95
N PHE A 155 -8.20 -11.20 -6.86
CA PHE A 155 -9.66 -11.13 -6.94
C PHE A 155 -10.07 -9.74 -7.45
N CYS A 156 -10.81 -9.70 -8.55
CA CYS A 156 -11.31 -8.43 -9.08
C CYS A 156 -12.36 -7.85 -8.12
N PRO A 157 -12.13 -6.67 -7.52
CA PRO A 157 -13.15 -6.00 -6.74
C PRO A 157 -14.28 -5.49 -7.66
N PRO A 158 -15.47 -5.21 -7.12
CA PRO A 158 -16.48 -4.44 -7.84
C PRO A 158 -15.89 -3.13 -8.37
N PHE A 159 -16.21 -2.80 -9.62
CA PHE A 159 -15.67 -1.63 -10.30
C PHE A 159 -16.78 -0.75 -10.88
N LEU A 160 -16.59 0.56 -10.79
CA LEU A 160 -17.58 1.56 -11.19
C LEU A 160 -17.10 2.32 -12.43
N PRO A 161 -18.01 2.85 -13.28
CA PRO A 161 -17.62 3.52 -14.52
C PRO A 161 -16.70 4.74 -14.30
N THR A 162 -16.91 5.52 -13.24
CA THR A 162 -16.14 6.74 -12.93
C THR A 162 -15.57 6.73 -11.51
N GLU A 163 -14.59 7.60 -11.25
CA GLU A 163 -14.02 7.78 -9.91
C GLU A 163 -15.05 8.34 -8.93
N LYS A 164 -15.89 9.26 -9.40
CA LYS A 164 -17.02 9.79 -8.63
C LYS A 164 -17.93 8.67 -8.13
N GLU A 165 -18.38 7.80 -9.02
CA GLU A 165 -19.26 6.69 -8.65
C GLU A 165 -18.57 5.69 -7.73
N ALA A 166 -17.27 5.42 -7.93
CA ALA A 166 -16.50 4.55 -7.04
C ALA A 166 -16.41 5.11 -5.61
N VAL A 167 -16.14 6.41 -5.47
CA VAL A 167 -16.06 7.09 -4.17
C VAL A 167 -17.43 7.19 -3.51
N GLU A 168 -18.47 7.57 -4.25
CA GLU A 168 -19.85 7.65 -3.75
C GLU A 168 -20.35 6.28 -3.29
N PHE A 169 -20.06 5.21 -4.04
CA PHE A 169 -20.42 3.85 -3.67
C PHE A 169 -19.69 3.40 -2.40
N ALA A 170 -18.39 3.73 -2.28
CA ALA A 170 -17.62 3.40 -1.10
C ALA A 170 -18.15 4.13 0.15
N LEU A 171 -18.49 5.42 0.03
CA LEU A 171 -19.12 6.20 1.11
C LEU A 171 -20.48 5.62 1.50
N ALA A 172 -21.33 5.28 0.53
CA ALA A 172 -22.63 4.67 0.79
C ALA A 172 -22.52 3.31 1.51
N SER A 173 -21.41 2.58 1.30
CA SER A 173 -21.16 1.29 1.94
C SER A 173 -20.71 1.37 3.42
N LEU A 174 -20.47 2.57 3.95
CA LEU A 174 -19.92 2.79 5.30
C LEU A 174 -20.97 3.00 6.39
N GLU A 175 -22.28 2.97 6.07
CA GLU A 175 -23.39 3.17 7.03
C GLU A 175 -23.19 4.37 7.99
N LYS A 176 -22.58 5.45 7.47
CA LYS A 176 -22.21 6.67 8.21
C LYS A 176 -22.61 7.90 7.42
N GLU A 177 -22.90 8.99 8.13
CA GLU A 177 -23.08 10.29 7.47
C GLU A 177 -21.75 10.78 6.88
N PRO A 178 -21.73 11.42 5.69
CA PRO A 178 -20.49 11.82 5.03
C PRO A 178 -19.54 12.67 5.90
N CYS A 179 -20.07 13.49 6.81
CA CYS A 179 -19.26 14.32 7.71
C CYS A 179 -18.59 13.52 8.85
N GLU A 180 -19.11 12.34 9.19
CA GLU A 180 -18.57 11.48 10.25
C GLU A 180 -17.49 10.52 9.72
N VAL A 181 -17.39 10.35 8.40
CA VAL A 181 -16.43 9.44 7.78
C VAL A 181 -15.00 9.93 8.01
N SER A 182 -14.19 9.09 8.66
CA SER A 182 -12.73 9.27 8.73
C SER A 182 -12.11 8.80 7.41
N ALA A 183 -11.90 9.72 6.48
CA ALA A 183 -11.38 9.44 5.14
C ALA A 183 -9.96 9.96 4.95
N VAL A 184 -9.16 9.21 4.20
CA VAL A 184 -7.81 9.58 3.77
C VAL A 184 -7.73 9.46 2.25
N ILE A 185 -7.12 10.44 1.60
CA ILE A 185 -6.78 10.37 0.18
C ILE A 185 -5.26 10.44 0.07
N VAL A 186 -4.65 9.43 -0.53
CA VAL A 186 -3.22 9.39 -0.81
C VAL A 186 -3.00 9.29 -2.30
N LYS A 187 -1.91 9.87 -2.80
CA LYS A 187 -1.52 9.65 -4.20
C LYS A 187 -1.30 8.16 -4.43
N ASN A 188 -0.42 7.56 -3.64
CA ASN A 188 -0.18 6.13 -3.62
C ASN A 188 0.30 5.69 -2.23
N THR A 189 0.61 4.40 -2.08
CA THR A 189 0.93 3.82 -0.76
C THR A 189 2.37 4.05 -0.29
N THR A 190 3.24 4.65 -1.12
CA THR A 190 4.63 4.97 -0.72
C THR A 190 4.88 6.48 -0.58
N GLN A 191 4.10 7.31 -1.28
CA GLN A 191 4.13 8.77 -1.18
C GLN A 191 3.11 9.25 -0.13
N LEU A 192 3.55 9.24 1.14
CA LEU A 192 2.74 9.64 2.30
C LEU A 192 3.27 10.91 3.01
N ASP A 193 4.08 11.72 2.31
CA ASP A 193 4.56 13.02 2.80
C ASP A 193 3.46 14.10 2.74
N THR A 194 2.59 14.03 1.72
CA THR A 194 1.44 14.93 1.53
C THR A 194 0.20 14.12 1.13
N PHE A 195 -0.90 14.33 1.84
CA PHE A 195 -2.17 13.61 1.64
C PHE A 195 -3.34 14.44 2.19
N TRP A 196 -4.56 14.05 1.83
CA TRP A 196 -5.78 14.72 2.29
C TRP A 196 -6.46 13.90 3.38
N LEU A 197 -6.95 14.58 4.40
CA LEU A 197 -7.74 14.02 5.49
C LEU A 197 -9.10 14.68 5.51
N SER A 198 -10.16 13.92 5.79
CA SER A 198 -11.42 14.50 6.25
C SER A 198 -11.23 15.21 7.58
N GLU A 199 -12.16 16.09 7.97
CA GLU A 199 -12.11 16.76 9.27
C GLU A 199 -12.00 15.76 10.42
N THR A 200 -12.82 14.70 10.39
CA THR A 200 -12.81 13.62 11.37
C THR A 200 -11.46 12.89 11.41
N ALA A 201 -10.89 12.58 10.24
CA ALA A 201 -9.58 11.93 10.15
C ALA A 201 -8.45 12.83 10.67
N PHE A 202 -8.50 14.14 10.38
CA PHE A 202 -7.50 15.10 10.84
C PHE A 202 -7.48 15.24 12.37
N LEU A 203 -8.64 15.23 13.03
CA LEU A 203 -8.73 15.32 14.49
C LEU A 203 -8.14 14.09 15.20
N ALA A 204 -8.13 12.93 14.55
CA ALA A 204 -7.59 11.68 15.09
C ALA A 204 -6.14 11.39 14.68
N ALA A 205 -5.60 12.14 13.73
CA ALA A 205 -4.28 11.89 13.17
C ALA A 205 -3.15 12.42 14.08
N GLU A 206 -2.08 11.64 14.20
CA GLU A 206 -0.88 12.02 14.95
C GLU A 206 0.25 12.42 14.01
N GLY A 207 1.08 13.39 14.43
CA GLY A 207 2.28 13.78 13.67
C GLY A 207 2.01 14.52 12.34
N VAL A 208 0.79 15.01 12.13
CA VAL A 208 0.41 15.75 10.91
C VAL A 208 0.36 17.25 11.12
N ARG A 209 0.64 18.01 10.07
CA ARG A 209 0.49 19.47 10.04
C ARG A 209 -0.44 19.85 8.90
N ARG A 210 -1.50 20.60 9.20
CA ARG A 210 -2.43 21.11 8.18
C ARG A 210 -1.74 22.18 7.32
N VAL A 211 -1.77 22.00 6.01
CA VAL A 211 -1.18 22.92 5.02
C VAL A 211 -2.21 23.72 4.20
N GLY A 212 -3.49 23.36 4.26
CA GLY A 212 -4.58 24.03 3.53
C GLY A 212 -5.93 23.96 4.25
N PRO A 213 -6.97 24.65 3.74
CA PRO A 213 -8.32 24.59 4.29
C PRO A 213 -8.99 23.24 4.00
N PHE A 214 -10.05 22.93 4.75
CA PHE A 214 -10.95 21.84 4.38
C PHE A 214 -11.80 22.26 3.18
N GLU A 215 -11.91 21.37 2.20
CA GLU A 215 -12.71 21.59 1.00
C GLU A 215 -13.54 20.35 0.67
N ALA A 216 -14.73 20.56 0.10
CA ALA A 216 -15.51 19.47 -0.46
C ALA A 216 -14.79 18.83 -1.65
N LEU A 217 -14.97 17.52 -1.82
CA LEU A 217 -14.47 16.80 -2.99
C LEU A 217 -15.05 17.40 -4.26
N ARG A 218 -14.21 17.53 -5.28
CA ARG A 218 -14.60 18.03 -6.59
C ARG A 218 -14.28 16.99 -7.65
N PHE A 219 -15.21 16.84 -8.56
CA PHE A 219 -15.05 15.97 -9.72
C PHE A 219 -15.21 16.80 -10.99
N ASP A 220 -14.43 16.49 -12.01
CA ASP A 220 -14.58 17.11 -13.32
C ASP A 220 -15.83 16.53 -14.06
N PRO A 221 -16.20 17.06 -15.25
CA PRO A 221 -17.35 16.56 -15.99
C PRO A 221 -17.27 15.08 -16.41
N SER A 222 -16.08 14.47 -16.41
CA SER A 222 -15.90 13.03 -16.67
C SER A 222 -16.03 12.17 -15.42
N GLY A 223 -16.26 12.79 -14.25
CA GLY A 223 -16.33 12.10 -12.97
C GLY A 223 -14.97 11.78 -12.38
N ARG A 224 -13.89 12.44 -12.85
CA ARG A 224 -12.53 12.28 -12.32
C ARG A 224 -12.32 13.17 -11.10
N LEU A 225 -11.74 12.62 -10.03
CA LEU A 225 -11.42 13.35 -8.81
C LEU A 225 -10.34 14.40 -9.08
N VAL A 226 -10.67 15.65 -8.76
CA VAL A 226 -9.78 16.81 -8.90
C VAL A 226 -9.04 17.01 -7.59
N ILE A 227 -7.71 16.89 -7.66
CA ILE A 227 -6.81 17.07 -6.54
C ILE A 227 -6.00 18.34 -6.80
N ARG A 228 -5.91 19.22 -5.80
CA ARG A 228 -5.06 20.42 -5.86
C ARG A 228 -3.72 20.08 -5.22
N GLU A 229 -2.63 20.36 -5.95
CA GLU A 229 -1.26 20.33 -5.41
C GLU A 229 -1.01 21.48 -4.43
#